data_AF-A0A2D6AZ51-F1
#
_entry.id   AF-A0A2D6AZ51-F1
#
_cell.length_a   1.000
_cell.length_b   1.000
_cell.length_c   1.000
_cell.angle_alpha   90.00
_cell.angle_beta   90.00
_cell.angle_gamma   90.00
#
_symmetry.space_group_name_H-M   'P 1'
#
loop_
_entity.id
_entity.type
_entity.pdbx_description
1 polymer ?
#
loop_
_entity_poly.entity_id
_entity_poly.type
_entity_poly.pdbx_seq_one_letter_code
_entity_poly.pdbx_strand_id
1 'polypeptide(L)' 'MLVKLRKNESSENLIKRFIRKSKKEKIVDEYRERQYYKKPSELKREKHFHRLAELEKQKRKEKQERDD' A
#
# COMPACT_ATOMS: atom_id res chain seq x y z
N MET A 1 14.08 -2.19 5.21
CA MET A 1 14.04 -2.52 3.76
C MET A 1 15.46 -2.57 3.19
N LEU A 2 15.86 -3.68 2.57
CA LEU A 2 17.10 -3.73 1.76
C LEU A 2 16.75 -4.09 0.32
N VAL A 3 17.24 -3.32 -0.64
CA VAL A 3 17.12 -3.59 -2.08
C VAL A 3 18.53 -3.59 -2.66
N LYS A 4 19.00 -4.78 -3.03
CA LYS A 4 20.31 -4.96 -3.65
C LYS A 4 20.18 -4.97 -5.17
N LEU A 5 21.23 -4.48 -5.84
CA LEU A 5 21.42 -4.59 -7.28
C LEU A 5 21.55 -6.07 -7.66
N ARG A 6 20.82 -6.49 -8.69
CA ARG A 6 20.94 -7.84 -9.26
C ARG A 6 22.03 -7.87 -10.33
N LYS A 7 22.58 -9.05 -10.60
CA LYS A 7 23.55 -9.23 -11.68
C LYS A 7 22.88 -8.86 -13.01
N ASN A 8 23.55 -8.03 -13.82
CA ASN A 8 23.07 -7.50 -15.11
C ASN A 8 21.83 -6.58 -15.04
N GLU A 9 21.53 -5.99 -13.88
CA GLU A 9 20.46 -5.00 -13.74
C GLU A 9 20.98 -3.58 -13.94
N SER A 10 20.26 -2.74 -14.68
CA SER A 10 20.59 -1.32 -14.75
C SER A 10 20.22 -0.59 -13.45
N SER A 11 20.97 0.45 -13.10
CA SER A 11 20.71 1.27 -11.92
C SER A 11 19.29 1.85 -11.90
N GLU A 12 18.72 2.19 -13.05
CA GLU A 12 17.33 2.66 -13.16
C GLU A 12 16.30 1.61 -12.73
N ASN A 13 16.51 0.35 -13.11
CA ASN A 13 15.62 -0.74 -12.74
C ASN A 13 15.68 -1.03 -11.24
N LEU A 14 16.87 -0.88 -10.64
CA LEU A 14 17.05 -0.93 -9.19
C LEU A 14 16.25 0.19 -8.50
N ILE A 15 16.37 1.44 -8.96
CA ILE A 15 15.64 2.59 -8.40
C ILE A 15 14.13 2.37 -8.51
N LYS A 16 13.63 1.91 -9.66
CA LYS A 16 12.21 1.59 -9.86
C LYS A 16 11.72 0.53 -8.88
N ARG A 17 12.50 -0.54 -8.65
CA ARG A 17 12.18 -1.57 -7.64
C ARG A 17 12.18 -1.02 -6.23
N PHE A 18 13.16 -0.18 -5.89
CA PHE A 18 13.23 0.47 -4.58
C PHE A 18 12.01 1.36 -4.33
N ILE A 19 11.62 2.19 -5.29
CA ILE A 19 10.43 3.04 -5.20
C ILE A 19 9.17 2.20 -5.04
N ARG A 20 9.01 1.13 -5.85
CA ARG A 20 7.86 0.21 -5.73
C ARG A 20 7.81 -0.45 -4.36
N LYS A 21 8.95 -0.89 -3.83
CA LYS A 21 9.01 -1.50 -2.49
C LYS A 21 8.67 -0.48 -1.40
N SER A 22 9.17 0.75 -1.50
CA SER A 22 8.87 1.86 -0.57
C SER A 22 7.39 2.21 -0.54
N LYS A 23 6.75 2.27 -1.71
CA LYS A 23 5.30 2.47 -1.80
C LYS A 23 4.52 1.29 -1.22
N LYS A 24 4.97 0.05 -1.48
CA LYS A 24 4.33 -1.15 -0.94
C LYS A 24 4.40 -1.21 0.59
N GLU A 25 5.54 -0.82 1.17
CA GLU A 25 5.75 -0.77 2.61
C GLU A 25 5.09 0.47 3.26
N LYS A 26 4.44 1.36 2.49
CA LYS A 26 3.68 2.53 2.98
C LYS A 26 4.45 3.44 3.98
N ILE A 27 5.78 3.45 3.91
CA ILE A 27 6.66 4.16 4.87
C ILE A 27 6.31 5.65 4.96
N VAL A 28 6.05 6.28 3.81
CA VAL A 28 5.71 7.71 3.75
C VAL A 28 4.34 8.00 4.36
N ASP A 29 3.37 7.10 4.17
CA ASP A 29 2.02 7.25 4.70
C ASP A 29 2.02 7.07 6.21
N GLU A 30 2.73 6.06 6.72
CA GLU A 30 2.91 5.86 8.16
C GLU A 30 3.58 7.06 8.83
N TYR A 31 4.61 7.63 8.19
CA TYR A 31 5.28 8.82 8.72
C TYR A 31 4.30 9.99 8.86
N ARG A 32 3.47 10.24 7.83
CA ARG A 32 2.46 11.30 7.82
C ARG A 32 1.37 11.07 8.88
N GLU A 33 0.90 9.84 9.04
CA GLU A 33 -0.10 9.50 10.05
C GLU A 33 0.42 9.71 11.48
N ARG A 34 1.71 9.46 11.71
CA ARG A 34 2.35 9.66 13.03
C ARG A 34 2.69 11.11 13.35
N GLN A 35 2.58 12.04 12.39
CA GLN A 35 2.88 13.46 12.65
C GLN A 35 1.92 14.09 13.66
N TYR A 36 0.69 13.59 13.74
CA TYR A 36 -0.35 14.15 14.60
C TYR A 36 -1.01 13.06 15.43
N TYR A 37 -1.36 13.39 16.68
CA TYR A 37 -2.14 12.49 17.50
C TYR A 37 -3.57 12.36 16.94
N LYS A 38 -4.01 11.12 16.74
CA LYS A 38 -5.41 10.77 16.45
C LYS A 38 -6.00 10.02 17.63
N LYS A 39 -7.27 10.29 17.96
CA LYS A 39 -7.94 9.57 19.05
C LYS A 39 -8.12 8.09 18.67
N PRO A 40 -8.12 7.15 19.65
CA PRO A 40 -8.34 5.73 19.37
C PRO A 40 -9.65 5.43 18.63
N SER A 41 -10.70 6.20 18.91
CA SER A 41 -12.00 6.10 18.22
C SER A 41 -11.89 6.46 16.73
N GLU A 42 -11.14 7.50 16.39
CA GLU A 42 -10.90 7.93 15.02
C GLU A 42 -10.10 6.88 14.25
N LEU A 43 -9.04 6.35 14.87
CA LEU A 43 -8.25 5.25 14.30
C LEU A 43 -9.09 4.01 14.02
N LYS A 44 -9.99 3.63 14.94
CA LYS A 44 -10.91 2.50 14.73
C LYS A 44 -11.88 2.77 13.58
N ARG A 45 -12.40 3.99 13.48
CA ARG A 45 -13.32 4.41 12.42
C ARG A 45 -12.65 4.39 11.05
N GLU A 46 -11.45 4.93 10.92
CA GLU A 46 -10.68 4.91 9.67
C GLU A 46 -10.38 3.47 9.22
N LYS A 47 -9.93 2.60 10.13
CA LYS A 47 -9.70 1.17 9.84
C LYS A 47 -10.95 0.45 9.37
N HIS A 48 -12.10 0.73 9.97
CA HIS A 48 -13.38 0.16 9.56
C HIS A 48 -13.74 0.56 8.12
N PHE A 49 -13.66 1.85 7.79
CA PHE A 49 -13.94 2.33 6.45
C PHE A 49 -12.96 1.80 5.41
N HIS A 50 -11.67 1.73 5.73
CA HIS A 50 -10.68 1.09 4.85
C HIS A 50 -11.02 -0.37 4.55
N ARG A 51 -11.39 -1.14 5.58
CA ARG A 51 -11.79 -2.55 5.40
C ARG A 51 -13.01 -2.68 4.49
N LEU A 52 -14.03 -1.84 4.68
CA LEU A 52 -15.22 -1.86 3.82
C LEU A 52 -14.89 -1.55 2.36
N ALA A 53 -14.06 -0.53 2.12
CA ALA A 53 -13.62 -0.17 0.77
C ALA A 53 -12.82 -1.29 0.08
N GLU A 54 -11.97 -2.01 0.82
CA GLU A 54 -11.22 -3.17 0.31
C GLU A 54 -12.14 -4.33 -0.06
N LEU A 55 -13.12 -4.66 0.79
CA LEU A 55 -14.11 -5.70 0.52
C LEU A 55 -14.97 -5.35 -0.69
N GLU A 56 -15.41 -4.10 -0.82
CA GLU A 56 -16.17 -3.65 -1.98
C GLU A 56 -15.34 -3.76 -3.26
N LYS A 57 -14.07 -3.37 -3.21
CA LYS A 57 -13.15 -3.53 -4.34
C LYS A 57 -12.96 -4.99 -4.75
N GLN A 58 -12.86 -5.90 -3.78
CA GLN A 58 -12.77 -7.35 -4.05
C GLN A 58 -14.05 -7.87 -4.72
N LYS A 59 -15.22 -7.54 -4.18
CA LYS A 59 -16.51 -7.92 -4.77
C LYS A 59 -16.68 -7.42 -6.21
N ARG A 60 -16.27 -6.18 -6.49
CA ARG A 60 -16.30 -5.61 -7.85
C ARG A 60 -15.40 -6.39 -8.82
N LYS A 61 -14.21 -6.80 -8.37
CA LYS A 61 -13.31 -7.64 -9.18
C LYS A 61 -13.87 -9.03 -9.43
N GLU A 62 -14.37 -9.70 -8.38
CA GLU A 62 -14.98 -11.03 -8.51
C GLU A 62 -16.19 -11.01 -9.44
N LYS A 63 -16.99 -9.96 -9.40
CA LYS A 63 -18.11 -9.79 -10.33
C LYS A 63 -17.62 -9.65 -11.77
N GLN A 64 -16.62 -8.79 -11.99
CA GLN A 64 -16.04 -8.59 -13.32
C GLN A 64 -15.44 -9.89 -13.88
N GLU A 65 -14.70 -10.65 -13.07
CA GLU A 65 -14.15 -11.97 -13.45
C GLU A 65 -15.21 -13.05 -13.70
N ARG A 66 -16.44 -12.90 -13.19
CA ARG A 66 -17.56 -13.82 -13.47
C ARG A 66 -18.34 -13.45 -14.72
N ASP A 67 -18.36 -12.17 -15.05
CA ASP A 67 -19.09 -11.60 -16.18
C ASP A 67 -18.26 -11.66 -17.49
N ASP A 68 -16.92 -11.81 -17.38
CA ASP A 68 -15.94 -12.05 -18.47
C ASP A 68 -15.76 -13.56 -18.77
#